data_AF-A0A0V1A978-F1
#
_entry.id   AF-A0A0V1A978-F1
#
_cell.length_a   1.000
_cell.length_b   1.000
_cell.length_c   1.000
_cell.angle_alpha   90.00
_cell.angle_beta   90.00
_cell.angle_gamma   90.00
#
_symmetry.space_group_name_H-M   'P 1'
#
loop_
_entity.id
_entity.type
_entity.pdbx_description
1 polymer ?
#
loop_
_entity_poly.entity_id
_entity_poly.type
_entity_poly.pdbx_seq_one_letter_code
_entity_poly.pdbx_strand_id
1 'polypeptide(L)'
;MKKAADALKLLFPNMLHLTCLVHGLHRIAEHIRCLFPDVDRLIFNVKKVFLKAPSRVQLFKEMATEIPLTPQPVLTRWGTWLSAVFYYAVNFTKIQEIISCFEEEEESAAVKIVHEIMQKESLRCDLSFLVPKNPGSTYNKKHFK
;
A
#
# COMPACT_ATOMS: atom_id res chain seq x y z
N MET A 1 -1.18 -15.47 20.11
CA MET A 1 -2.00 -15.47 21.34
C MET A 1 -2.01 -16.82 22.05
N LYS A 2 -1.27 -17.84 21.57
CA LYS A 2 -1.24 -19.19 22.17
C LYS A 2 -0.78 -19.21 23.63
N LYS A 3 0.38 -18.61 23.94
CA LYS A 3 0.93 -18.57 25.31
C LYS A 3 -0.04 -17.97 26.33
N ALA A 4 -0.75 -16.90 25.95
CA ALA A 4 -1.75 -16.26 26.81
C ALA A 4 -2.99 -17.15 26.99
N ALA A 5 -3.44 -17.80 25.92
CA ALA A 5 -4.54 -18.75 25.99
C ALA A 5 -4.21 -19.98 26.85
N ASP A 6 -2.98 -20.48 26.77
CA ASP A 6 -2.51 -21.60 27.58
C ASP A 6 -2.57 -21.25 29.08
N ALA A 7 -2.19 -20.03 29.46
CA ALA A 7 -2.32 -19.53 30.84
C ALA A 7 -3.77 -19.38 31.28
N LEU A 8 -4.65 -18.85 30.42
CA LEU A 8 -6.08 -18.67 30.71
C LEU A 8 -6.83 -19.99 30.86
N LYS A 9 -6.36 -21.06 30.21
CA LYS A 9 -6.99 -22.39 30.30
C LYS A 9 -6.93 -22.99 31.71
N LEU A 10 -5.97 -22.56 32.54
CA LEU A 10 -5.91 -22.94 33.96
C LEU A 10 -7.10 -22.39 34.75
N LEU A 11 -7.57 -21.19 34.41
CA LEU A 11 -8.72 -20.53 35.04
C LEU A 11 -10.04 -20.94 34.39
N PHE A 12 -10.01 -21.30 33.11
CA PHE A 12 -11.18 -21.62 32.30
C PHE A 12 -10.95 -22.94 31.53
N PRO A 13 -11.13 -24.11 32.18
CA PRO A 13 -10.73 -25.41 31.62
C PRO A 13 -11.47 -25.79 30.33
N ASN A 14 -12.69 -25.29 30.14
CA ASN A 14 -13.52 -25.54 28.94
C ASN A 14 -13.32 -24.49 27.83
N MET A 15 -12.39 -23.55 27.98
CA MET A 15 -12.15 -22.51 26.97
C MET A 15 -11.54 -23.12 25.70
N LEU A 16 -12.14 -22.80 24.55
CA LEU A 16 -11.60 -23.10 23.22
C LEU A 16 -10.91 -21.88 22.65
N HIS A 17 -9.59 -21.96 22.49
CA HIS A 17 -8.83 -20.91 21.80
C HIS A 17 -8.61 -21.27 20.34
N LEU A 18 -9.29 -20.55 19.45
CA LEU A 18 -9.09 -20.64 18.01
C LEU A 18 -8.17 -19.50 17.55
N THR A 19 -7.14 -19.84 16.77
CA THR A 19 -6.34 -18.80 16.11
C THR A 19 -7.08 -18.31 14.88
N CYS A 20 -7.41 -17.02 14.85
CA CYS A 20 -8.04 -16.40 13.68
C CYS A 20 -7.07 -16.43 12.49
N LEU A 21 -7.46 -17.14 11.41
CA LEU A 21 -6.68 -17.21 10.17
C LEU A 21 -6.44 -15.81 9.57
N VAL A 22 -7.43 -14.92 9.67
CA VAL A 22 -7.31 -13.53 9.22
C VAL A 22 -6.21 -12.79 9.98
N HIS A 23 -6.04 -13.04 11.28
CA HIS A 23 -4.96 -12.47 12.07
C HIS A 23 -3.59 -13.02 11.66
N GLY A 24 -3.52 -14.33 11.35
CA GLY A 24 -2.32 -14.94 10.79
C GLY A 24 -1.92 -14.32 9.45
N LEU A 25 -2.87 -14.19 8.54
CA LEU A 25 -2.68 -13.57 7.23
C LEU A 25 -2.26 -12.10 7.35
N HIS A 26 -2.88 -11.34 8.26
CA HIS A 26 -2.49 -9.96 8.52
C HIS A 26 -1.03 -9.85 8.97
N ARG A 27 -0.57 -10.74 9.86
CA ARG A 27 0.84 -10.75 10.31
C ARG A 27 1.82 -11.08 9.18
N ILE A 28 1.46 -12.02 8.31
CA ILE A 28 2.28 -12.34 7.13
C ILE A 28 2.36 -11.12 6.22
N ALA A 29 1.22 -10.47 5.94
CA ALA A 29 1.19 -9.30 5.08
C ALA A 29 1.97 -8.11 5.68
N GLU A 30 1.88 -7.87 6.99
CA GLU A 30 2.72 -6.88 7.68
C GLU A 30 4.21 -7.22 7.57
N HIS A 31 4.56 -8.50 7.69
CA HIS A 31 5.95 -8.91 7.51
C HIS A 31 6.43 -8.66 6.09
N ILE A 32 5.62 -9.01 5.07
CA ILE A 32 5.92 -8.71 3.66
C ILE A 32 6.13 -7.21 3.47
N ARG A 33 5.23 -6.37 3.98
CA ARG A 33 5.36 -4.90 3.92
C ARG A 33 6.70 -4.42 4.47
N CYS A 34 7.15 -4.97 5.61
CA CYS A 34 8.45 -4.65 6.20
C CYS A 34 9.65 -5.07 5.34
N LEU A 35 9.51 -6.08 4.47
CA LEU A 35 10.56 -6.50 3.53
C LEU A 35 10.73 -5.54 2.34
N PHE A 36 9.72 -4.69 2.07
CA PHE A 36 9.72 -3.73 0.96
C PHE A 36 9.58 -2.28 1.44
N PRO A 37 10.57 -1.75 2.19
CA PRO A 37 10.48 -0.45 2.82
C PRO A 37 10.34 0.71 1.82
N ASP A 38 10.93 0.61 0.64
CA ASP A 38 10.80 1.65 -0.40
C ASP A 38 9.39 1.69 -1.00
N VAL A 39 8.76 0.52 -1.22
CA VAL A 39 7.36 0.43 -1.64
C VAL A 39 6.43 0.99 -0.57
N ASP A 40 6.66 0.65 0.70
CA ASP A 40 5.89 1.18 1.82
C ASP A 40 6.03 2.71 1.93
N ARG A 41 7.26 3.22 1.81
CA ARG A 41 7.57 4.65 1.85
C ARG A 41 6.97 5.40 0.67
N LEU A 42 6.98 4.82 -0.54
CA LEU A 42 6.28 5.35 -1.72
C LEU A 42 4.80 5.54 -1.41
N ILE A 43 4.12 4.45 -1.03
CA ILE A 43 2.69 4.41 -0.78
C ILE A 43 2.29 5.44 0.29
N PHE A 44 3.06 5.54 1.37
CA PHE A 44 2.80 6.48 2.45
C PHE A 44 3.00 7.95 2.05
N ASN A 45 4.05 8.26 1.29
CA ASN A 45 4.35 9.66 0.92
C ASN A 45 3.51 10.14 -0.25
N VAL A 46 3.16 9.30 -1.22
CA VAL A 46 2.23 9.69 -2.29
C VAL A 46 0.87 10.09 -1.70
N LYS A 47 0.38 9.38 -0.68
CA LYS A 47 -0.82 9.81 0.06
C LYS A 47 -0.68 11.23 0.60
N LYS A 48 0.49 11.59 1.15
CA LYS A 48 0.76 12.95 1.66
C LYS A 48 0.86 13.98 0.55
N VAL A 49 1.39 13.62 -0.62
CA VAL A 49 1.42 14.52 -1.78
C VAL A 49 0.02 14.99 -2.11
N PHE A 50 -0.98 14.11 -2.18
CA PHE A 50 -2.34 14.52 -2.55
C PHE A 50 -3.21 14.96 -1.35
N LEU A 51 -2.74 14.79 -0.12
CA LEU A 51 -3.49 15.15 1.08
C LEU A 51 -3.61 16.67 1.21
N LYS A 52 -4.86 17.18 1.22
CA LYS A 52 -5.19 18.61 1.35
C LYS A 52 -4.53 19.49 0.27
N ALA A 53 -4.31 18.95 -0.93
CA ALA A 53 -3.72 19.69 -2.04
C ALA A 53 -4.64 19.67 -3.28
N PRO A 54 -5.67 20.54 -3.32
CA PRO A 54 -6.63 20.58 -4.42
C PRO A 54 -6.00 20.81 -5.79
N SER A 55 -4.98 21.67 -5.88
CA SER A 55 -4.23 21.94 -7.11
C SER A 55 -3.58 20.68 -7.67
N ARG A 56 -2.88 19.91 -6.82
CA ARG A 56 -2.24 18.64 -7.22
C ARG A 56 -3.26 17.57 -7.60
N VAL A 57 -4.39 17.51 -6.90
CA VAL A 57 -5.50 16.60 -7.27
C VAL A 57 -6.12 17.00 -8.60
N GLN A 58 -6.23 18.30 -8.88
CA GLN A 58 -6.76 18.80 -10.14
C GLN A 58 -5.82 18.46 -11.30
N LEU A 59 -4.53 18.76 -11.18
CA LEU A 59 -3.53 18.40 -12.19
C LEU A 59 -3.51 16.88 -12.44
N PHE A 60 -3.57 16.08 -11.38
CA PHE A 60 -3.65 14.62 -11.51
C PHE A 60 -4.82 14.20 -12.40
N LYS A 61 -6.02 14.74 -12.17
CA LYS A 61 -7.22 14.40 -12.93
C LYS A 61 -7.13 14.85 -14.39
N GLU A 62 -6.45 15.96 -14.66
CA GLU A 62 -6.22 16.46 -16.02
C GLU A 62 -5.24 15.59 -16.79
N MET A 63 -4.14 15.17 -16.14
CA MET A 63 -3.11 14.34 -16.77
C MET A 63 -3.48 12.86 -16.88
N ALA A 64 -4.39 12.39 -16.04
CA ALA A 64 -4.75 10.98 -15.92
C ALA A 64 -6.26 10.78 -15.70
N THR A 65 -7.06 11.18 -16.69
CA THR A 65 -8.54 11.14 -16.63
C THR A 65 -9.11 9.75 -16.33
N GLU A 66 -8.46 8.70 -16.81
CA GLU A 66 -8.91 7.29 -16.67
C GLU A 66 -8.34 6.60 -15.42
N ILE A 67 -7.40 7.22 -14.71
CA ILE A 67 -6.76 6.62 -13.54
C ILE A 67 -7.42 7.18 -12.28
N PRO A 68 -7.94 6.33 -11.37
CA PRO A 68 -8.51 6.82 -10.13
C PRO A 68 -7.42 7.48 -9.28
N LEU A 69 -7.78 8.51 -8.52
CA LEU A 69 -6.85 9.16 -7.60
C LEU A 69 -6.20 8.11 -6.68
N THR A 70 -4.94 8.36 -6.33
CA THR A 70 -4.09 7.44 -5.57
C THR A 70 -4.84 6.84 -4.37
N PRO A 71 -4.79 5.51 -4.19
CA PRO A 71 -5.49 4.85 -3.10
C PRO A 71 -4.99 5.40 -1.77
N GLN A 72 -5.91 5.55 -0.82
CA GLN A 72 -5.57 5.93 0.55
C GLN A 72 -5.52 4.68 1.42
N PRO A 73 -4.35 4.04 1.56
CA PRO A 73 -4.25 2.86 2.41
C PRO A 73 -4.55 3.24 3.86
N VAL A 74 -5.23 2.30 4.50
CA VAL A 74 -5.51 2.31 5.93
C VAL A 74 -4.50 1.37 6.55
N LEU A 75 -3.60 1.91 7.39
CA LEU A 75 -2.49 1.14 7.98
C LEU A 75 -2.95 -0.13 8.69
N THR A 76 -4.14 -0.12 9.30
CA THR A 76 -4.70 -1.27 10.03
C THR A 76 -5.30 -2.34 9.12
N ARG A 77 -5.31 -2.15 7.80
CA ARG A 77 -5.92 -3.07 6.82
C ARG A 77 -4.93 -3.40 5.70
N TRP A 78 -4.20 -4.50 5.87
CA TRP A 78 -3.19 -5.00 4.92
C TRP A 78 -3.68 -5.09 3.46
N GLY A 79 -4.95 -5.46 3.23
CA GLY A 79 -5.52 -5.53 1.88
C GLY A 79 -5.49 -4.19 1.14
N THR A 80 -5.53 -3.06 1.87
CA THR A 80 -5.45 -1.72 1.27
C THR A 80 -4.03 -1.38 0.82
N TRP A 81 -3.01 -1.89 1.52
CA TRP A 81 -1.62 -1.73 1.12
C TRP A 81 -1.32 -2.52 -0.16
N LEU A 82 -1.74 -3.78 -0.25
CA LEU A 82 -1.57 -4.57 -1.48
C LEU A 82 -2.35 -3.98 -2.66
N SER A 83 -3.56 -3.48 -2.43
CA SER A 83 -4.32 -2.77 -3.47
C SER A 83 -3.56 -1.54 -3.98
N ALA A 84 -2.86 -0.81 -3.09
CA ALA A 84 -2.00 0.30 -3.46
C ALA A 84 -0.78 -0.17 -4.26
N VAL A 85 -0.12 -1.26 -3.85
CA VAL A 85 0.97 -1.87 -4.62
C VAL A 85 0.52 -2.17 -6.06
N PHE A 86 -0.63 -2.82 -6.23
CA PHE A 86 -1.14 -3.17 -7.56
C PHE A 86 -1.46 -1.92 -8.38
N TYR A 87 -2.05 -0.91 -7.75
CA TYR A 87 -2.30 0.37 -8.38
C TYR A 87 -1.00 1.03 -8.88
N TYR A 88 0.05 1.09 -8.05
CA TYR A 88 1.30 1.73 -8.44
C TYR A 88 2.07 0.92 -9.47
N ALA A 89 2.02 -0.41 -9.40
CA ALA A 89 2.66 -1.25 -10.40
C ALA A 89 2.03 -1.06 -11.79
N VAL A 90 0.70 -0.95 -11.88
CA VAL A 90 -0.02 -0.73 -13.14
C VAL A 90 0.18 0.69 -13.68
N ASN A 91 0.19 1.70 -12.80
CA ASN A 91 0.19 3.11 -13.21
C ASN A 91 1.55 3.80 -13.07
N PHE A 92 2.63 3.05 -12.80
CA PHE A 92 3.92 3.60 -12.36
C PHE A 92 4.39 4.79 -13.19
N THR A 93 4.49 4.60 -14.50
CA THR A 93 5.01 5.62 -15.43
C THR A 93 4.17 6.90 -15.40
N LYS A 94 2.84 6.78 -15.43
CA LYS A 94 1.96 7.96 -15.41
C LYS A 94 2.03 8.70 -14.08
N ILE A 95 2.11 7.97 -12.96
CA ILE A 95 2.28 8.59 -11.64
C ILE A 95 3.65 9.29 -11.55
N GLN A 96 4.70 8.67 -12.07
CA GLN A 96 6.03 9.27 -12.12
C GLN A 96 6.03 10.58 -12.90
N GLU A 97 5.41 10.61 -14.09
CA GLU A 97 5.24 11.84 -14.89
C GLU A 97 4.54 12.95 -14.09
N ILE A 98 3.43 12.64 -13.40
CA ILE A 98 2.68 13.62 -12.60
C ILE A 98 3.53 14.15 -11.44
N ILE A 99 4.29 13.28 -10.76
CA ILE A 99 5.16 13.70 -9.66
C ILE A 99 6.27 14.64 -10.14
N SER A 100 6.85 14.38 -11.31
CA SER A 100 7.87 15.26 -11.91
C SER A 100 7.35 16.68 -12.18
N CYS A 101 6.07 16.84 -12.50
CA CYS A 101 5.45 18.17 -12.65
C CYS A 101 5.41 18.99 -11.34
N PHE A 102 5.60 18.36 -10.17
CA PHE A 102 5.62 19.06 -8.88
C PHE A 102 7.04 19.43 -8.41
N GLU A 103 8.09 18.92 -9.07
CA GLU A 103 9.47 19.10 -8.60
C GLU A 103 10.00 20.51 -8.84
N GLU A 104 9.59 21.16 -9.94
CA GLU A 104 10.12 22.47 -10.34
C GLU A 104 9.62 23.63 -9.44
N GLU A 105 8.54 23.44 -8.66
CA GLU A 105 7.86 24.52 -7.95
C GLU A 105 7.79 24.39 -6.41
N GLU A 106 8.19 23.28 -5.76
CA GLU A 106 7.76 23.02 -4.35
C GLU A 106 8.84 22.69 -3.27
N GLU A 107 8.63 23.25 -2.07
CA GLU A 107 9.29 22.90 -0.80
C GLU A 107 8.76 21.60 -0.14
N SER A 108 7.74 20.96 -0.70
CA SER A 108 7.09 19.79 -0.10
C SER A 108 8.04 18.61 0.07
N ALA A 109 8.37 18.29 1.32
CA ALA A 109 9.21 17.14 1.66
C ALA A 109 8.63 15.82 1.13
N ALA A 110 7.30 15.69 1.07
CA ALA A 110 6.66 14.48 0.53
C ALA A 110 6.90 14.32 -0.97
N VAL A 111 6.83 15.41 -1.75
CA VAL A 111 7.09 15.39 -3.20
C VAL A 111 8.55 14.98 -3.46
N LYS A 112 9.50 15.61 -2.75
CA LYS A 112 10.93 15.28 -2.85
C LYS A 112 11.21 13.80 -2.56
N ILE A 113 10.66 13.30 -1.45
CA ILE A 113 10.81 11.88 -1.08
C ILE A 113 10.23 10.95 -2.14
N VAL A 114 9.04 11.24 -2.67
CA VAL A 114 8.41 10.41 -3.69
C VAL A 114 9.24 10.43 -4.98
N HIS A 115 9.71 11.61 -5.40
CA HIS A 115 10.54 11.75 -6.58
C HIS A 115 11.83 10.93 -6.45
N GLU A 116 12.58 11.09 -5.36
CA GLU A 116 13.80 10.32 -5.07
C GLU A 116 13.56 8.80 -5.10
N ILE A 117 12.47 8.33 -4.47
CA ILE A 117 12.14 6.90 -4.43
C ILE A 117 11.82 6.38 -5.83
N MET A 118 11.07 7.14 -6.64
CA MET A 118 10.70 6.74 -7.99
C MET A 118 11.89 6.64 -8.96
N GLN A 119 13.02 7.29 -8.65
CA GLN A 119 14.25 7.14 -9.43
C GLN A 119 15.03 5.86 -9.12
N LYS A 120 14.67 5.12 -8.05
CA LYS A 120 15.32 3.85 -7.73
C LYS A 120 14.90 2.76 -8.71
N GLU A 121 15.87 2.20 -9.43
CA GLU A 121 15.63 1.09 -10.36
C GLU A 121 15.04 -0.15 -9.67
N SER A 122 15.45 -0.41 -8.42
CA SER A 122 14.94 -1.51 -7.60
C SER A 122 13.43 -1.41 -7.32
N LEU A 123 12.87 -0.21 -7.25
CA LEU A 123 11.46 -0.02 -6.89
C LEU A 123 10.52 -0.68 -7.91
N ARG A 124 10.86 -0.61 -9.21
CA ARG A 124 10.07 -1.26 -10.28
C ARG A 124 10.13 -2.78 -10.14
N CYS A 125 11.29 -3.32 -9.81
CA CYS A 125 11.47 -4.74 -9.55
C CYS A 125 10.66 -5.19 -8.33
N ASP A 126 10.69 -4.42 -7.23
CA ASP A 126 9.93 -4.71 -6.01
C ASP A 126 8.42 -4.69 -6.25
N LEU A 127 7.91 -3.67 -6.95
CA LEU A 127 6.50 -3.58 -7.34
C LEU A 127 6.10 -4.78 -8.21
N SER A 128 6.92 -5.14 -9.20
CA SER A 128 6.68 -6.29 -10.08
C SER A 128 6.68 -7.61 -9.31
N PHE A 129 7.58 -7.77 -8.34
CA PHE A 129 7.66 -8.97 -7.49
C PHE A 129 6.40 -9.16 -6.64
N LEU A 130 5.84 -8.06 -6.13
CA LEU A 130 4.65 -8.09 -5.28
C LEU A 130 3.34 -8.29 -6.05
N VAL A 131 3.33 -8.09 -7.37
CA VAL A 131 2.13 -8.25 -8.21
C VAL A 131 1.90 -9.72 -8.55
N PRO A 132 0.64 -10.22 -8.49
CA PRO A 132 0.31 -11.56 -8.93
C PRO A 132 0.63 -11.76 -10.41
N LYS A 133 1.43 -12.79 -10.74
CA LYS A 133 1.82 -13.11 -12.12
C LYS A 133 0.71 -13.75 -12.96
N ASN A 134 -0.40 -14.17 -12.35
CA ASN A 134 -1.54 -14.81 -13.02
C ASN A 134 -2.80 -13.94 -12.90
N PRO A 135 -3.13 -13.10 -13.91
CA PRO A 135 -4.32 -12.24 -13.88
C PRO A 135 -5.65 -12.99 -14.01
N GLY A 136 -5.64 -14.28 -14.39
CA GLY A 136 -6.84 -15.12 -14.54
C GLY A 136 -7.53 -15.54 -13.23
N SER A 137 -6.88 -15.31 -12.09
CA SER A 137 -7.55 -15.36 -10.79
C SER A 137 -8.08 -13.97 -10.50
N THR A 138 -9.30 -13.68 -10.96
CA THR A 138 -10.03 -12.48 -10.55
C THR A 138 -10.23 -12.56 -9.03
N TYR A 139 -9.29 -11.98 -8.27
CA TYR A 139 -9.52 -11.65 -6.87
C TYR A 139 -10.66 -10.63 -6.87
N ASN A 140 -11.87 -11.13 -6.59
CA ASN A 140 -13.09 -10.35 -6.57
C ASN A 140 -12.86 -9.16 -5.62
N LYS A 141 -12.78 -7.94 -6.17
CA LYS A 141 -12.68 -6.66 -5.42
C LYS A 141 -13.83 -6.44 -4.42
N LYS A 142 -14.80 -7.36 -4.34
CA LYS A 142 -15.98 -7.31 -3.48
C LYS A 142 -15.74 -7.72 -2.02
N HIS A 143 -14.59 -8.30 -1.66
CA HIS A 143 -14.38 -8.87 -0.31
C HIS A 143 -13.56 -8.02 0.68
N PHE A 144 -13.14 -6.81 0.30
CA PHE A 144 -12.48 -5.87 1.22
C PHE A 144 -13.24 -4.53 1.24
N LYS A 145 -14.45 -4.54 1.80
CA LYS A 145 -15.08 -3.33 2.36
C LYS A 145 -14.91 -3.35 3.88
#